data_AF-A0AA35X2D3-F1
#
_entry.id   AF-A0AA35X2D3-F1
#
_cell.length_a   1.000
_cell.length_b   1.000
_cell.length_c   1.000
_cell.angle_alpha   90.00
_cell.angle_beta   90.00
_cell.angle_gamma   90.00
#
_symmetry.space_group_name_H-M   'P 1'
#
loop_
_entity.id
_entity.type
_entity.pdbx_description
1 polymer ?
#
loop_
_entity_poly.entity_id
_entity_poly.type
_entity_poly.pdbx_seq_one_letter_code
_entity_poly.pdbx_strand_id
1 'polypeptide(L)'
;MGSSLTVTPACDIPEMVGERGQKLVIVNLQSTPMDHLCALRIFAKTDQVSSLLMKKLGLETPQFQLRRTLIISATSTPSGHVEVGVAGADDLGYPFSFVKEVTVSGGGEKIKCCEEPFKATVGMAKEGVGVAIEVVFHGHYGEPALSLPVRVDQSLEMVSISFNPFLAQWTVQRGDDRDERDLSAKMDAAKI
;
A
#
# COMPACT_ATOMS: atom_id res chain seq x y z
N MET A 1 21.58 11.99 -1.19
CA MET A 1 21.91 11.88 0.25
C MET A 1 22.13 10.41 0.57
N GLY A 2 23.11 10.06 1.42
CA GLY A 2 23.35 8.68 1.86
C GLY A 2 23.79 7.71 0.75
N SER A 3 24.35 8.20 -0.35
CA SER A 3 24.91 7.40 -1.44
C SER A 3 26.42 7.56 -1.47
N SER A 4 27.15 6.48 -1.75
CA SER A 4 28.60 6.50 -1.96
C SER A 4 28.99 7.17 -3.28
N LEU A 5 28.05 7.32 -4.22
CA LEU A 5 28.25 7.86 -5.57
C LEU A 5 29.30 7.08 -6.39
N THR A 6 29.26 5.75 -6.31
CA THR A 6 30.21 4.86 -6.99
C THR A 6 29.58 3.96 -8.07
N VAL A 7 28.26 4.00 -8.22
CA VAL A 7 27.53 3.05 -9.09
C VAL A 7 26.95 3.76 -10.30
N THR A 8 27.49 3.46 -11.47
CA THR A 8 26.98 3.91 -12.78
C THR A 8 25.72 3.14 -13.17
N PRO A 9 24.72 3.78 -13.82
CA PRO A 9 24.68 5.19 -14.22
C PRO A 9 24.11 6.13 -13.15
N ALA A 10 23.78 5.60 -11.96
CA ALA A 10 23.12 6.39 -10.91
C ALA A 10 24.01 7.55 -10.40
N CYS A 11 25.33 7.38 -10.39
CA CYS A 11 26.28 8.41 -10.00
C CYS A 11 26.48 9.51 -11.06
N ASP A 12 26.17 9.25 -12.33
CA ASP A 12 26.43 10.18 -13.43
C ASP A 12 25.54 11.43 -13.33
N ILE A 13 24.33 11.29 -12.76
CA ILE A 13 23.39 12.42 -12.58
C ILE A 13 23.97 13.50 -11.67
N PRO A 14 24.39 13.21 -10.42
CA PRO A 14 25.01 14.23 -9.56
C PRO A 14 26.36 14.71 -10.09
N GLU A 15 27.14 13.86 -10.76
CA GLU A 15 28.39 14.27 -11.41
C GLU A 15 28.15 15.36 -12.45
N MET A 16 27.20 15.14 -13.37
CA MET A 16 26.84 16.11 -14.41
C MET A 16 26.39 17.47 -13.84
N VAL A 17 25.69 17.47 -12.70
CA VAL A 17 25.30 18.71 -12.00
C VAL A 17 26.54 19.47 -11.53
N GLY A 18 27.49 18.76 -10.91
CA GLY A 18 28.74 19.34 -10.42
C GLY A 18 29.66 19.84 -11.55
N GLU A 19 29.83 19.05 -12.61
CA GLU A 19 30.66 19.41 -13.78
C GLU A 19 30.13 20.65 -14.51
N ARG A 20 28.80 20.84 -14.56
CA ARG A 20 28.16 22.05 -15.11
C ARG A 20 28.26 23.27 -14.19
N GLY A 21 29.02 23.17 -13.08
CA GLY A 21 29.20 24.24 -12.11
C GLY A 21 27.93 24.61 -11.34
N GLN A 22 26.91 23.75 -11.33
CA GLN A 22 25.70 23.97 -10.55
C GLN A 22 25.91 23.57 -9.08
N LYS A 23 25.04 24.05 -8.19
CA LYS A 23 25.17 23.82 -6.74
C LYS A 23 24.80 22.38 -6.37
N LEU A 24 25.81 21.51 -6.31
CA LEU A 24 25.69 20.16 -5.78
C LEU A 24 25.91 20.15 -4.26
N VAL A 25 25.01 19.53 -3.51
CA VAL A 25 25.14 19.32 -2.06
C VAL A 25 25.24 17.82 -1.78
N ILE A 26 26.31 17.41 -1.08
CA ILE A 26 26.52 16.01 -0.71
C ILE A 26 26.35 15.85 0.80
N VAL A 27 25.43 14.98 1.19
CA VAL A 27 25.18 14.59 2.58
C VAL A 27 25.47 13.10 2.69
N ASN A 28 26.55 12.75 3.38
CA ASN A 28 26.95 11.37 3.62
C ASN A 28 27.89 11.27 4.83
N LEU A 29 27.90 10.13 5.53
CA LEU A 29 28.82 9.92 6.65
C LEU A 29 30.26 9.72 6.18
N GLN A 30 30.44 9.14 5.00
CA GLN A 30 31.74 8.85 4.39
C GLN A 30 32.02 9.82 3.24
N SER A 31 33.30 10.00 2.92
CA SER A 31 33.71 10.70 1.70
C SER A 31 33.18 10.00 0.45
N THR A 32 32.92 10.76 -0.60
CA THR A 32 32.49 10.25 -1.91
C THR A 32 33.52 10.63 -2.99
N PRO A 33 33.58 9.96 -4.15
CA PRO A 33 34.49 10.37 -5.24
C PRO A 33 34.20 11.78 -5.78
N MET A 34 32.93 12.21 -5.74
CA MET A 34 32.44 13.48 -6.31
C MET A 34 32.48 14.65 -5.31
N ASP A 35 33.10 14.41 -4.18
CA ASP A 35 33.34 15.36 -3.10
C ASP A 35 33.97 16.68 -3.60
N HIS A 36 34.84 16.61 -4.59
CA HIS A 36 35.50 17.77 -5.19
C HIS A 36 34.60 18.63 -6.09
N LEU A 37 33.45 18.10 -6.53
CA LEU A 37 32.47 18.78 -7.38
C LEU A 37 31.37 19.49 -6.58
N CYS A 38 31.25 19.25 -5.28
CA CYS A 38 30.16 19.78 -4.46
C CYS A 38 30.41 21.21 -3.98
N ALA A 39 29.35 22.02 -3.95
CA ALA A 39 29.34 23.35 -3.36
C ALA A 39 29.24 23.31 -1.83
N LEU A 40 28.67 22.24 -1.28
CA LEU A 40 28.58 22.01 0.16
C LEU A 40 28.62 20.51 0.46
N ARG A 41 29.44 20.13 1.44
CA ARG A 41 29.49 18.77 1.97
C ARG A 41 29.10 18.74 3.44
N ILE A 42 28.26 17.79 3.83
CA ILE A 42 27.78 17.61 5.19
C ILE A 42 28.05 16.17 5.64
N PHE A 43 28.97 16.00 6.60
CA PHE A 43 29.30 14.72 7.21
C PHE A 43 28.39 14.40 8.40
N ALA A 44 27.15 13.99 8.13
CA ALA A 44 26.17 13.69 9.16
C ALA A 44 25.16 12.62 8.71
N LYS A 45 24.40 12.09 9.68
CA LYS A 45 23.26 11.20 9.40
C LYS A 45 22.19 11.99 8.62
N THR A 46 21.67 11.38 7.55
CA THR A 46 20.65 12.01 6.69
C THR A 46 19.45 12.51 7.48
N ASP A 47 18.93 11.69 8.40
CA ASP A 47 17.75 12.05 9.21
C ASP A 47 17.98 13.29 10.07
N GLN A 48 19.19 13.47 10.62
CA GLN A 48 19.54 14.65 11.39
C GLN A 48 19.59 15.90 10.50
N VAL A 49 20.18 15.79 9.31
CA VAL A 49 20.24 16.90 8.35
C VAL A 49 18.83 17.28 7.88
N SER A 50 18.01 16.30 7.50
CA SER A 50 16.62 16.51 7.09
C SER A 50 15.79 17.14 8.21
N SER A 51 15.92 16.66 9.46
CA SER A 51 15.16 17.21 10.60
C SER A 51 15.51 18.67 10.87
N LEU A 52 16.80 19.01 10.85
CA LEU A 52 17.26 20.38 11.03
C LEU A 52 16.87 21.28 9.85
N LEU A 53 16.91 20.74 8.62
CA LEU A 53 16.47 21.45 7.41
C LEU A 53 14.98 21.78 7.48
N MET A 54 14.12 20.79 7.80
CA MET A 54 12.69 20.98 7.95
C MET A 54 12.37 22.04 9.02
N LYS A 55 13.05 21.97 10.18
CA LYS A 55 12.96 23.00 11.23
C LYS A 55 13.34 24.39 10.72
N LYS A 56 14.42 24.50 9.94
CA LYS A 56 14.88 25.77 9.36
C LYS A 56 13.92 26.33 8.32
N LEU A 57 13.24 25.45 7.57
CA LEU A 57 12.22 25.82 6.60
C LEU A 57 10.86 26.13 7.25
N GLY A 58 10.68 25.87 8.55
CA GLY A 58 9.40 25.99 9.23
C GLY A 58 8.37 24.95 8.76
N LEU A 59 8.83 23.80 8.25
CA LEU A 59 8.00 22.72 7.77
C LEU A 59 8.00 21.57 8.76
N GLU A 60 6.84 20.97 9.00
CA GLU A 60 6.71 19.74 9.78
C GLU A 60 6.93 18.51 8.90
N THR A 61 7.62 17.50 9.44
CA THR A 61 7.73 16.20 8.77
C THR A 61 6.40 15.46 8.95
N PRO A 62 5.71 15.06 7.87
CA PRO A 62 4.44 14.35 8.00
C PRO A 62 4.65 12.99 8.66
N GLN A 63 3.68 12.58 9.49
CA GLN A 63 3.68 11.22 10.04
C GLN A 63 3.42 10.21 8.93
N PHE A 64 4.22 9.15 8.91
CA PHE A 64 4.05 8.06 7.96
C PHE A 64 2.72 7.34 8.20
N GLN A 65 1.98 7.12 7.11
CA GLN A 65 0.80 6.28 7.07
C GLN A 65 0.93 5.32 5.89
N LEU A 66 0.72 4.04 6.15
CA LEU A 66 0.74 3.00 5.12
C LEU A 66 -0.62 2.98 4.42
N ARG A 67 -0.66 3.30 3.13
CA ARG A 67 -1.88 3.25 2.32
C ARG A 67 -1.89 2.02 1.44
N ARG A 68 -3.04 1.36 1.35
CA ARG A 68 -3.30 0.19 0.51
C ARG A 68 -4.70 0.27 -0.08
N THR A 69 -4.91 -0.47 -1.16
CA THR A 69 -6.22 -0.60 -1.80
C THR A 69 -6.60 -2.07 -1.82
N LEU A 70 -7.76 -2.40 -1.26
CA LEU A 70 -8.39 -3.71 -1.45
C LEU A 70 -9.42 -3.61 -2.57
N ILE A 71 -9.50 -4.65 -3.39
CA ILE A 71 -10.60 -4.88 -4.32
C ILE A 71 -11.43 -6.03 -3.76
N ILE A 72 -12.72 -5.80 -3.56
CA ILE A 72 -13.65 -6.79 -3.00
C ILE A 72 -14.79 -7.00 -3.99
N SER A 73 -15.04 -8.24 -4.40
CA SER A 73 -16.22 -8.62 -5.18
C SER A 73 -17.14 -9.50 -4.33
N ALA A 74 -18.46 -9.34 -4.50
CA ALA A 74 -19.44 -10.11 -3.74
C ALA A 74 -20.74 -10.33 -4.51
N THR A 75 -20.93 -11.55 -5.03
CA THR A 75 -22.06 -11.88 -5.90
C THR A 75 -22.94 -12.95 -5.26
N SER A 76 -24.25 -12.67 -5.16
CA SER A 76 -25.24 -13.66 -4.74
C SER A 76 -25.46 -14.72 -5.81
N THR A 77 -25.52 -15.99 -5.40
CA THR A 77 -25.82 -17.12 -6.28
C THR A 77 -27.31 -17.51 -6.18
N PRO A 78 -27.89 -18.13 -7.23
CA PRO A 78 -29.27 -18.63 -7.18
C PRO A 78 -29.53 -19.67 -6.09
N SER A 79 -28.48 -20.32 -5.58
CA SER A 79 -28.56 -21.31 -4.51
C SER A 79 -28.59 -20.70 -3.10
N GLY A 80 -28.57 -19.37 -2.97
CA GLY A 80 -28.60 -18.68 -1.67
C GLY A 80 -27.22 -18.55 -1.00
N HIS A 81 -26.14 -18.72 -1.76
CA HIS A 81 -24.77 -18.47 -1.32
C HIS A 81 -24.26 -17.13 -1.88
N VAL A 82 -23.12 -16.67 -1.36
CA VAL A 82 -22.41 -15.47 -1.81
C VAL A 82 -20.97 -15.87 -2.14
N GLU A 83 -20.55 -15.60 -3.37
CA GLU A 83 -19.16 -15.73 -3.79
C GLU A 83 -18.43 -14.42 -3.51
N VAL A 84 -17.34 -14.49 -2.74
CA VAL A 84 -16.54 -13.34 -2.31
C VAL A 84 -15.12 -13.49 -2.86
N GLY A 85 -14.64 -12.45 -3.53
CA GLY A 85 -13.25 -12.31 -3.98
C GLY A 85 -12.58 -11.14 -3.29
N VAL A 86 -11.29 -11.29 -2.93
CA VAL A 86 -10.47 -10.22 -2.35
C VAL A 86 -9.11 -10.14 -3.03
N ALA A 87 -8.71 -8.95 -3.47
CA ALA A 87 -7.37 -8.64 -3.99
C ALA A 87 -6.74 -7.45 -3.27
N GLY A 88 -5.40 -7.42 -3.26
CA GLY A 88 -4.67 -6.17 -3.12
C GLY A 88 -4.48 -5.47 -4.47
N ALA A 89 -4.48 -4.15 -4.45
CA ALA A 89 -4.17 -3.30 -5.60
C ALA A 89 -3.33 -2.09 -5.20
N ASP A 90 -2.66 -1.48 -6.19
CA ASP A 90 -2.04 -0.17 -6.05
C ASP A 90 -3.08 0.97 -6.09
N ASP A 91 -2.61 2.22 -6.11
CA ASP A 91 -3.45 3.42 -6.18
C ASP A 91 -4.13 3.62 -7.55
N LEU A 92 -3.63 2.94 -8.59
CA LEU A 92 -4.18 2.92 -9.94
C LEU A 92 -5.11 1.72 -10.19
N GLY A 93 -5.25 0.82 -9.21
CA GLY A 93 -6.11 -0.37 -9.30
C GLY A 93 -5.44 -1.58 -9.96
N TYR A 94 -4.13 -1.56 -10.20
CA TYR A 94 -3.42 -2.74 -10.70
C TYR A 94 -3.15 -3.74 -9.56
N PRO A 95 -3.19 -5.06 -9.83
CA PRO A 95 -2.96 -6.07 -8.81
C PRO A 95 -1.62 -5.89 -8.10
N PHE A 96 -1.65 -5.91 -6.77
CA PHE A 96 -0.46 -5.77 -5.94
C PHE A 96 -0.60 -6.64 -4.69
N SER A 97 0.32 -7.60 -4.52
CA SER A 97 0.25 -8.57 -3.43
C SER A 97 0.87 -8.03 -2.14
N PHE A 98 0.06 -7.97 -1.10
CA PHE A 98 0.47 -7.61 0.28
C PHE A 98 -0.40 -8.31 1.35
N VAL A 99 -1.46 -9.00 0.92
CA VAL A 99 -2.36 -9.76 1.76
C VAL A 99 -1.76 -11.15 1.93
N LYS A 100 -1.71 -11.63 3.16
CA LYS A 100 -1.18 -12.95 3.50
C LYS A 100 -2.31 -13.98 3.50
N GLU A 101 -3.41 -13.66 4.15
CA GLU A 101 -4.54 -14.58 4.34
C GLU A 101 -5.84 -13.76 4.35
N VAL A 102 -6.91 -14.34 3.82
CA VAL A 102 -8.26 -13.79 3.89
C VAL A 102 -9.16 -14.84 4.50
N THR A 103 -10.00 -14.45 5.44
CA THR A 103 -11.05 -15.32 5.94
C THR A 103 -12.41 -14.72 5.66
N VAL A 104 -13.26 -15.43 4.94
CA VAL A 104 -14.63 -15.02 4.61
C VAL A 104 -15.60 -15.72 5.56
N SER A 105 -16.55 -14.99 6.12
CA SER A 105 -17.57 -15.55 7.02
C SER A 105 -18.97 -15.10 6.62
N GLY A 106 -19.92 -16.04 6.60
CA GLY A 106 -21.33 -15.82 6.26
C GLY A 106 -22.14 -17.10 6.47
N GLY A 107 -23.43 -16.99 6.81
CA GLY A 107 -24.31 -18.16 6.89
C GLY A 107 -23.95 -19.19 7.97
N GLY A 108 -23.12 -18.82 8.95
CA GLY A 108 -22.55 -19.74 9.95
C GLY A 108 -21.26 -20.44 9.50
N GLU A 109 -20.78 -20.16 8.30
CA GLU A 109 -19.54 -20.69 7.73
C GLU A 109 -18.39 -19.69 7.90
N LYS A 110 -17.17 -20.20 8.00
CA LYS A 110 -15.92 -19.42 8.02
C LYS A 110 -14.88 -20.14 7.17
N ILE A 111 -14.50 -19.56 6.04
CA ILE A 111 -13.58 -20.14 5.04
C ILE A 111 -12.31 -19.31 4.99
N LYS A 112 -11.18 -19.94 5.26
CA LYS A 112 -9.86 -19.31 5.24
C LYS A 112 -9.14 -19.61 3.92
N CYS A 113 -8.66 -18.58 3.27
CA CYS A 113 -7.85 -18.61 2.05
C CYS A 113 -6.43 -18.13 2.40
N CYS A 114 -5.42 -18.94 2.12
CA CYS A 114 -4.01 -18.63 2.41
C CYS A 114 -3.17 -18.37 1.16
N GLU A 115 -3.78 -18.44 -0.03
CA GLU A 115 -3.11 -18.28 -1.32
C GLU A 115 -3.99 -17.44 -2.26
N GLU A 116 -3.33 -16.68 -3.14
CA GLU A 116 -4.00 -15.90 -4.19
C GLU A 116 -4.38 -16.82 -5.38
N PRO A 117 -5.56 -16.61 -6.01
CA PRO A 117 -6.56 -15.60 -5.70
C PRO A 117 -7.40 -15.95 -4.46
N PHE A 118 -7.63 -14.97 -3.58
CA PHE A 118 -8.44 -15.18 -2.37
C PHE A 118 -9.93 -15.19 -2.72
N LYS A 119 -10.49 -16.38 -2.92
CA LYS A 119 -11.90 -16.60 -3.25
C LYS A 119 -12.53 -17.59 -2.29
N ALA A 120 -13.75 -17.32 -1.85
CA ALA A 120 -14.55 -18.23 -1.04
C ALA A 120 -16.05 -18.04 -1.28
N THR A 121 -16.82 -19.11 -1.12
CA THR A 121 -18.28 -19.09 -1.22
C THR A 121 -18.88 -19.45 0.12
N VAL A 122 -19.72 -18.58 0.68
CA VAL A 122 -20.37 -18.77 1.99
C VAL A 122 -21.89 -18.63 1.87
N GLY A 123 -22.68 -19.23 2.75
CA GLY A 123 -24.13 -19.01 2.80
C GLY A 123 -24.52 -17.57 3.15
N MET A 124 -25.67 -17.08 2.66
CA MET A 124 -26.30 -15.89 3.25
C MET A 124 -26.88 -16.24 4.62
N ALA A 125 -26.64 -15.40 5.65
CA ALA A 125 -27.25 -15.64 6.94
C ALA A 125 -28.75 -15.32 6.92
N LYS A 126 -29.52 -16.00 7.79
CA LYS A 126 -30.91 -15.65 8.08
C LYS A 126 -30.93 -14.31 8.84
N GLU A 127 -31.86 -13.43 8.44
CA GLU A 127 -32.19 -12.10 9.00
C GLU A 127 -31.07 -11.40 9.80
N GLY A 128 -30.36 -10.48 9.13
CA GLY A 128 -29.57 -9.42 9.79
C GLY A 128 -28.07 -9.68 9.98
N VAL A 129 -27.55 -10.87 9.69
CA VAL A 129 -26.10 -11.16 9.74
C VAL A 129 -25.50 -11.12 8.33
N GLY A 130 -24.75 -10.07 8.03
CA GLY A 130 -24.11 -9.89 6.72
C GLY A 130 -22.89 -10.81 6.51
N VAL A 131 -22.38 -10.83 5.27
CA VAL A 131 -21.09 -11.45 4.95
C VAL A 131 -19.97 -10.51 5.40
N ALA A 132 -18.85 -11.05 5.90
CA ALA A 132 -17.70 -10.27 6.33
C ALA A 132 -16.38 -10.95 5.92
N ILE A 133 -15.33 -10.14 5.81
CA ILE A 133 -13.96 -10.61 5.60
C ILE A 133 -13.07 -10.19 6.77
N GLU A 134 -12.08 -11.03 7.06
CA GLU A 134 -10.95 -10.76 7.94
C GLU A 134 -9.67 -10.89 7.09
N VAL A 135 -8.95 -9.79 6.91
CA VAL A 135 -7.75 -9.70 6.08
C VAL A 135 -6.52 -9.65 6.96
N VAL A 136 -5.61 -10.59 6.78
CA VAL A 136 -4.31 -10.67 7.46
C VAL A 136 -3.22 -10.25 6.48
N PHE A 137 -2.32 -9.38 6.92
CA PHE A 137 -1.25 -8.82 6.10
C PHE A 137 0.09 -9.52 6.39
N HIS A 138 1.09 -9.28 5.54
CA HIS A 138 2.44 -9.80 5.74
C HIS A 138 3.16 -9.24 6.99
N GLY A 139 2.62 -8.18 7.60
CA GLY A 139 3.09 -7.70 8.91
C GLY A 139 4.37 -6.85 8.87
N HIS A 140 4.78 -6.35 7.70
CA HIS A 140 6.00 -5.54 7.53
C HIS A 140 6.03 -4.27 8.39
N TYR A 141 4.87 -3.78 8.81
CA TYR A 141 4.72 -2.58 9.64
C TYR A 141 4.01 -2.89 10.98
N GLY A 142 3.82 -4.16 11.33
CA GLY A 142 3.07 -4.57 12.52
C GLY A 142 1.55 -4.41 12.35
N GLU A 143 1.04 -4.58 11.15
CA GLU A 143 -0.37 -4.41 10.83
C GLU A 143 -1.24 -5.48 11.54
N PRO A 144 -2.26 -5.08 12.32
CA PRO A 144 -3.23 -6.02 12.84
C PRO A 144 -4.17 -6.50 11.72
N ALA A 145 -4.84 -7.63 11.93
CA ALA A 145 -5.89 -8.09 11.03
C ALA A 145 -6.99 -7.02 10.89
N LEU A 146 -7.54 -6.89 9.68
CA LEU A 146 -8.60 -5.94 9.37
C LEU A 146 -9.89 -6.70 9.07
N SER A 147 -10.93 -6.45 9.87
CA SER A 147 -12.27 -6.99 9.63
C SER A 147 -13.16 -5.96 8.94
N LEU A 148 -13.81 -6.36 7.84
CA LEU A 148 -14.72 -5.51 7.07
C LEU A 148 -16.02 -6.24 6.75
N PRO A 149 -17.20 -5.61 6.89
CA PRO A 149 -18.41 -6.15 6.30
C PRO A 149 -18.33 -6.09 4.78
N VAL A 150 -18.93 -7.06 4.09
CA VAL A 150 -19.01 -7.11 2.63
C VAL A 150 -20.35 -6.56 2.18
N ARG A 151 -20.35 -5.68 1.17
CA ARG A 151 -21.57 -5.18 0.53
C ARG A 151 -21.96 -6.16 -0.58
N VAL A 152 -22.96 -6.99 -0.31
CA VAL A 152 -23.44 -7.98 -1.27
C VAL A 152 -24.21 -7.31 -2.40
N ASP A 153 -24.19 -7.90 -3.59
CA ASP A 153 -24.78 -7.41 -4.84
C ASP A 153 -24.12 -6.14 -5.40
N GLN A 154 -22.96 -5.76 -4.84
CA GLN A 154 -22.01 -4.90 -5.53
C GLN A 154 -21.09 -5.79 -6.37
N SER A 155 -21.10 -5.52 -7.69
CA SER A 155 -20.19 -6.18 -8.65
C SER A 155 -18.74 -6.06 -8.16
N LEU A 156 -18.38 -4.88 -7.64
CA LEU A 156 -17.05 -4.57 -7.21
C LEU A 156 -16.98 -3.36 -6.27
N GLU A 157 -16.13 -3.47 -5.25
CA GLU A 157 -15.87 -2.39 -4.30
C GLU A 157 -14.36 -2.17 -4.16
N MET A 158 -13.89 -0.94 -4.42
CA MET A 158 -12.53 -0.51 -4.05
C MET A 158 -12.54 0.11 -2.66
N VAL A 159 -11.77 -0.49 -1.76
CA VAL A 159 -11.64 -0.03 -0.37
C VAL A 159 -10.22 0.45 -0.12
N SER A 160 -10.07 1.76 0.06
CA SER A 160 -8.80 2.36 0.48
C SER A 160 -8.65 2.20 1.99
N ILE A 161 -7.56 1.60 2.41
CA ILE A 161 -7.22 1.38 3.83
C ILE A 161 -5.91 2.10 4.15
N SER A 162 -5.87 2.75 5.31
CA SER A 162 -4.69 3.48 5.79
C SER A 162 -4.35 3.00 7.20
N PHE A 163 -3.11 2.55 7.41
CA PHE A 163 -2.62 2.11 8.71
C PHE A 163 -1.66 3.14 9.31
N ASN A 164 -1.93 3.52 10.55
CA ASN A 164 -1.01 4.30 11.37
C ASN A 164 -0.18 3.35 12.25
N PRO A 165 1.12 3.16 11.97
CA PRO A 165 1.95 2.22 12.73
C PRO A 165 2.29 2.71 14.15
N PHE A 166 2.13 4.00 14.44
CA PHE A 166 2.39 4.55 15.77
C PHE A 166 1.22 4.31 16.73
N LEU A 167 -0.01 4.24 16.20
CA LEU A 167 -1.23 3.97 16.97
C LEU A 167 -1.73 2.54 16.82
N ALA A 168 -1.16 1.76 15.90
CA ALA A 168 -1.64 0.45 15.48
C ALA A 168 -3.12 0.46 15.05
N GLN A 169 -3.52 1.49 14.30
CA GLN A 169 -4.93 1.72 13.93
C GLN A 169 -5.13 1.79 12.43
N TRP A 170 -6.22 1.17 11.97
CA TRP A 170 -6.72 1.25 10.61
C TRP A 170 -7.74 2.39 10.46
N THR A 171 -7.67 3.08 9.33
CA THR A 171 -8.72 3.95 8.80
C THR A 171 -9.17 3.38 7.47
N VAL A 172 -10.48 3.29 7.27
CA VAL A 172 -11.08 2.66 6.08
C VAL A 172 -11.92 3.70 5.35
N GLN A 173 -11.69 3.84 4.06
CA GLN A 173 -12.46 4.68 3.15
C GLN A 173 -12.95 3.81 2.00
N ARG A 174 -14.27 3.70 1.86
CA ARG A 174 -14.90 3.03 0.73
C ARG A 174 -15.13 4.08 -0.35
N GLY A 175 -14.65 3.85 -1.56
CA GLY A 175 -14.95 4.75 -2.68
C GLY A 175 -16.43 4.67 -3.05
N ASP A 176 -17.01 5.78 -3.50
CA ASP A 176 -18.19 5.75 -4.36
C ASP A 176 -17.71 5.49 -5.80
N ASP A 177 -18.24 4.45 -6.42
CA ASP A 177 -18.12 4.00 -7.81
C ASP A 177 -17.15 4.79 -8.71
N ARG A 178 -15.96 4.23 -8.95
CA ARG A 178 -15.18 4.55 -10.16
C ARG A 178 -15.62 3.61 -11.28
N ASP A 179 -15.71 4.15 -12.50
CA ASP A 179 -16.21 3.53 -13.75
C ASP A 179 -15.91 2.01 -13.83
N GLU A 180 -16.94 1.18 -13.62
CA GLU A 180 -16.86 -0.29 -13.50
C GLU A 180 -16.11 -0.96 -14.67
N ARG A 181 -16.11 -0.33 -15.85
CA ARG A 181 -15.46 -0.84 -17.07
C ARG A 181 -13.93 -0.88 -17.00
N ASP A 182 -13.30 0.04 -16.27
CA ASP A 182 -11.83 0.05 -16.11
C ASP A 182 -11.36 -0.98 -15.07
N LEU A 183 -12.19 -1.25 -14.05
CA LEU A 183 -11.85 -2.21 -13.02
C LEU A 183 -12.01 -3.67 -13.50
N SER A 184 -13.01 -3.97 -14.33
CA SER A 184 -13.22 -5.32 -14.88
C SER A 184 -12.01 -5.83 -15.67
N ALA A 185 -11.39 -5.00 -16.51
CA ALA A 185 -10.18 -5.36 -17.24
C ALA A 185 -8.96 -5.58 -16.34
N LYS A 186 -8.89 -4.88 -15.20
CA LYS A 186 -7.81 -5.02 -14.20
C LYS A 186 -7.99 -6.26 -13.33
N MET A 187 -9.22 -6.76 -13.17
CA MET A 187 -9.52 -8.02 -12.47
C MET A 187 -9.26 -9.26 -13.31
N ASP A 188 -9.51 -9.25 -14.62
CA ASP A 188 -9.06 -10.32 -15.51
C ASP A 188 -7.53 -10.54 -15.36
N ALA A 189 -6.78 -9.45 -15.15
CA ALA A 189 -5.36 -9.51 -14.83
C ALA A 189 -5.07 -10.01 -13.40
N ALA A 190 -5.97 -9.77 -12.44
CA ALA A 190 -5.91 -10.27 -11.05
C ALA A 190 -6.40 -11.72 -10.86
N LYS A 191 -7.05 -12.30 -11.88
CA LYS A 191 -7.79 -13.58 -11.83
C LYS A 191 -8.91 -13.61 -10.78
N ILE A 192 -9.51 -12.45 -10.49
CA ILE A 192 -10.66 -12.34 -9.57
C ILE A 192 -11.94 -12.23 -10.35
#